data_AF-A0A194PY53-F1
#
_entry.id   AF-A0A194PY53-F1
#
_cell.length_a   1.000
_cell.length_b   1.000
_cell.length_c   1.000
_cell.angle_alpha   90.00
_cell.angle_beta   90.00
_cell.angle_gamma   90.00
#
_symmetry.space_group_name_H-M   'P 1'
#
loop_
_entity.id
_entity.type
_entity.pdbx_description
1 polymer ?
#
loop_
_entity_poly.entity_id
_entity_poly.type
_entity_poly.pdbx_seq_one_letter_code
_entity_poly.pdbx_strand_id
1 'polypeptide(L)'
;MALTKEEKKAKKEAKRLEKLKAEAEERKRLKNEELKREMVAQARRRGELDKKWRDLMLKIKEPVFKQDIEVFWHSFDRTVDKKNHYINNIMNLINLADDQFQRTVASFCDTIDTMILNFLTGIENISEENDRRTAALLKMGETESNQIKTDHNAAETHLQLLIFHGHTTADTLAWTTRGENLVKEDEDRNKYASERENLRSHLENSYNTMWDDYKAVLKNYVLKTAANQKAVRRLRRKENLMADIIASQAKKIADSDGLLRKLRNELAAYESGTKQAVFRDRRDRHRSACFRLKQILFDGCKTDTKQMANLVKASDNTIEWLRDAHKKGEKILRLAALCRKFETQREKVLPFGLSIPHSPVQSKTNLRRLQSDDSLVMKAISTTCGLTRLWQKISKAELTRKALAREKMLLEQENALLLLQIEQQDSNQFQPETKKCICDKVTKRNTMSKPVPIDGNMEMRKYCKAR
;
A
#
# COMPACT_ATOMS: atom_id res chain seq x y z
N MET A 1 -44.86 155.19 -70.32
CA MET A 1 -46.01 155.64 -69.51
C MET A 1 -45.59 155.73 -68.05
N ALA A 2 -46.09 156.74 -67.36
CA ALA A 2 -45.74 157.15 -66.00
C ALA A 2 -45.93 156.02 -64.97
N LEU A 3 -44.92 155.83 -64.11
CA LEU A 3 -44.92 154.84 -63.02
C LEU A 3 -45.57 155.41 -61.75
N THR A 4 -46.54 154.67 -61.21
CA THR A 4 -47.26 154.97 -59.97
C THR A 4 -46.37 154.80 -58.72
N LYS A 5 -46.59 155.66 -57.72
CA LYS A 5 -45.71 155.94 -56.57
C LYS A 5 -45.58 154.79 -55.54
N GLU A 6 -46.44 153.77 -55.56
CA GLU A 6 -46.43 152.70 -54.55
C GLU A 6 -45.41 151.58 -54.86
N GLU A 7 -45.20 151.24 -56.14
CA GLU A 7 -44.31 150.13 -56.51
C GLU A 7 -42.81 150.44 -56.33
N LYS A 8 -42.42 151.72 -56.44
CA LYS A 8 -41.03 152.15 -56.18
C LYS A 8 -40.66 152.13 -54.69
N LYS A 9 -41.64 152.21 -53.78
CA LYS A 9 -41.43 152.12 -52.33
C LYS A 9 -41.29 150.66 -51.90
N ALA A 10 -42.15 149.77 -52.40
CA ALA A 10 -42.09 148.33 -52.15
C ALA A 10 -40.79 147.67 -52.65
N LYS A 11 -40.28 148.05 -53.83
CA LYS A 11 -39.06 147.45 -54.40
C LYS A 11 -37.77 147.87 -53.66
N LYS A 12 -37.75 149.06 -53.04
CA LYS A 12 -36.62 149.54 -52.23
C LYS A 12 -36.63 148.95 -50.82
N GLU A 13 -37.81 148.68 -50.28
CA GLU A 13 -38.00 148.04 -48.97
C GLU A 13 -37.72 146.54 -49.03
N ALA A 14 -38.17 145.85 -50.09
CA ALA A 14 -37.87 144.44 -50.35
C ALA A 14 -36.35 144.18 -50.51
N LYS A 15 -35.64 145.03 -51.26
CA LYS A 15 -34.18 144.90 -51.45
C LYS A 15 -33.38 145.19 -50.17
N ARG A 16 -33.92 145.99 -49.24
CA ARG A 16 -33.31 146.25 -47.92
C ARG A 16 -33.54 145.09 -46.96
N LEU A 17 -34.74 144.49 -46.98
CA LEU A 17 -35.09 143.29 -46.23
C LEU A 17 -34.34 142.04 -46.69
N GLU A 18 -34.11 141.89 -48.00
CA GLU A 18 -33.33 140.78 -48.56
C GLU A 18 -31.84 140.89 -48.18
N LYS A 19 -31.27 142.10 -48.22
CA LYS A 19 -29.88 142.33 -47.75
C LYS A 19 -29.72 142.03 -46.25
N LEU A 20 -30.71 142.42 -45.43
CA LEU A 20 -30.76 142.11 -44.00
C LEU A 20 -30.92 140.60 -43.73
N LYS A 21 -31.70 139.90 -44.56
CA LYS A 21 -31.85 138.44 -44.47
C LYS A 21 -30.59 137.70 -44.90
N ALA A 22 -29.94 138.11 -45.98
CA ALA A 22 -28.68 137.53 -46.45
C ALA A 22 -27.54 137.79 -45.46
N GLU A 23 -27.44 138.99 -44.88
CA GLU A 23 -26.51 139.27 -43.78
C GLU A 23 -26.82 138.41 -42.55
N ALA A 24 -28.10 138.20 -42.21
CA ALA A 24 -28.49 137.34 -41.09
C ALA A 24 -28.21 135.85 -41.36
N GLU A 25 -28.35 135.38 -42.60
CA GLU A 25 -28.03 134.01 -43.01
C GLU A 25 -26.53 133.75 -43.06
N GLU A 26 -25.73 134.68 -43.59
CA GLU A 26 -24.27 134.60 -43.54
C GLU A 26 -23.76 134.65 -42.09
N ARG A 27 -24.39 135.47 -41.22
CA ARG A 27 -24.10 135.46 -39.78
C ARG A 27 -24.48 134.14 -39.10
N LYS A 28 -25.55 133.47 -39.55
CA LYS A 28 -25.93 132.13 -39.08
C LYS A 28 -25.00 131.04 -39.62
N ARG A 29 -24.55 131.13 -40.87
CA ARG A 29 -23.54 130.21 -41.44
C ARG A 29 -22.22 130.33 -40.73
N LEU A 30 -21.71 131.56 -40.53
CA LEU A 30 -20.49 131.81 -39.76
C LEU A 30 -20.60 131.26 -38.33
N LYS A 31 -21.71 131.50 -37.64
CA LYS A 31 -21.96 130.91 -36.31
C LYS A 31 -22.04 129.38 -36.33
N ASN A 32 -22.66 128.77 -37.34
CA ASN A 32 -22.73 127.32 -37.47
C ASN A 32 -21.38 126.70 -37.85
N GLU A 33 -20.57 127.38 -38.66
CA GLU A 33 -19.21 126.95 -38.99
C GLU A 33 -18.28 127.09 -37.79
N GLU A 34 -18.40 128.18 -37.01
CA GLU A 34 -17.74 128.33 -35.70
C GLU A 34 -18.16 127.22 -34.73
N LEU A 35 -19.46 126.96 -34.59
CA LEU A 35 -19.97 125.90 -33.72
C LEU A 35 -19.50 124.51 -34.17
N LYS A 36 -19.46 124.22 -35.49
CA LYS A 36 -18.91 122.98 -36.02
C LYS A 36 -17.40 122.87 -35.78
N ARG A 37 -16.64 123.96 -35.93
CA ARG A 37 -15.22 124.00 -35.59
C ARG A 37 -15.01 123.77 -34.09
N GLU A 38 -15.85 124.33 -33.23
CA GLU A 38 -15.84 124.08 -31.79
C GLU A 38 -16.21 122.64 -31.44
N MET A 39 -17.21 122.04 -32.09
CA MET A 39 -17.57 120.63 -31.89
C MET A 39 -16.46 119.68 -32.33
N VAL A 40 -15.82 119.94 -33.47
CA VAL A 40 -14.66 119.14 -33.93
C VAL A 40 -13.47 119.34 -32.98
N ALA A 41 -13.23 120.56 -32.51
CA ALA A 41 -12.21 120.85 -31.51
C ALA A 41 -12.51 120.21 -30.14
N GLN A 42 -13.78 120.12 -29.74
CA GLN A 42 -14.24 119.42 -28.53
C GLN A 42 -14.15 117.90 -28.68
N ALA A 43 -14.47 117.34 -29.86
CA ALA A 43 -14.31 115.91 -30.14
C ALA A 43 -12.83 115.52 -30.13
N ARG A 44 -11.96 116.37 -30.69
CA ARG A 44 -10.50 116.20 -30.62
C ARG A 44 -10.00 116.31 -29.18
N ARG A 45 -10.43 117.33 -28.43
CA ARG A 45 -10.13 117.46 -26.99
C ARG A 45 -10.63 116.28 -26.16
N ARG A 46 -11.80 115.72 -26.49
CA ARG A 46 -12.36 114.53 -25.83
C ARG A 46 -11.56 113.27 -26.16
N GLY A 47 -11.19 113.06 -27.41
CA GLY A 47 -10.31 111.96 -27.81
C GLY A 47 -8.92 112.06 -27.18
N GLU A 48 -8.38 113.27 -27.05
CA GLU A 48 -7.14 113.54 -26.30
C GLU A 48 -7.31 113.29 -24.80
N LEU A 49 -8.46 113.66 -24.22
CA LEU A 49 -8.79 113.37 -22.82
C LEU A 49 -8.94 111.87 -22.57
N ASP A 50 -9.62 111.14 -23.45
CA ASP A 50 -9.78 109.69 -23.38
C ASP A 50 -8.46 108.96 -23.57
N LYS A 51 -7.60 109.45 -24.47
CA LYS A 51 -6.23 108.93 -24.62
C LYS A 51 -5.42 109.17 -23.35
N LYS A 52 -5.46 110.38 -22.78
CA LYS A 52 -4.83 110.70 -21.49
C LYS A 52 -5.39 109.87 -20.34
N TRP A 53 -6.70 109.61 -20.33
CA TRP A 53 -7.35 108.77 -19.33
C TRP A 53 -6.95 107.30 -19.46
N ARG A 54 -6.90 106.76 -20.68
CA ARG A 54 -6.40 105.42 -20.95
C ARG A 54 -4.93 105.29 -20.59
N ASP A 55 -4.10 106.27 -20.94
CA ASP A 55 -2.67 106.30 -20.59
C ASP A 55 -2.48 106.38 -19.06
N LEU A 56 -3.30 107.19 -18.37
CA LEU A 56 -3.31 107.27 -16.91
C LEU A 56 -3.77 105.95 -16.28
N MET A 57 -4.85 105.36 -16.78
CA MET A 57 -5.37 104.07 -16.31
C MET A 57 -4.40 102.92 -16.57
N LEU A 58 -3.69 102.94 -17.72
CA LEU A 58 -2.62 101.98 -18.00
C LEU A 58 -1.47 102.17 -17.01
N LYS A 59 -1.02 103.40 -16.78
CA LYS A 59 0.03 103.69 -15.78
C LYS A 59 -0.36 103.23 -14.37
N ILE A 60 -1.64 103.31 -14.01
CA ILE A 60 -2.14 102.84 -12.71
C ILE A 60 -2.29 101.31 -12.68
N LYS A 61 -2.75 100.67 -13.76
CA LYS A 61 -3.02 99.22 -13.81
C LYS A 61 -1.82 98.36 -14.16
N GLU A 62 -0.88 98.85 -14.94
CA GLU A 62 0.36 98.15 -15.31
C GLU A 62 1.15 97.64 -14.08
N PRO A 63 1.40 98.43 -13.01
CA PRO A 63 2.08 97.91 -11.84
C PRO A 63 1.25 96.85 -11.09
N VAL A 64 -0.08 96.99 -11.08
CA VAL A 64 -0.98 95.99 -10.48
C VAL A 64 -0.91 94.67 -11.25
N PHE A 65 -0.95 94.70 -12.58
CA PHE A 65 -0.80 93.49 -13.39
C PHE A 65 0.57 92.85 -13.25
N LYS A 66 1.65 93.65 -13.15
CA LYS A 66 2.99 93.11 -12.87
C LYS A 66 3.02 92.40 -11.52
N GLN A 67 2.43 93.01 -10.49
CA GLN A 67 2.34 92.41 -9.17
C GLN A 67 1.47 91.15 -9.16
N ASP A 68 0.33 91.13 -9.85
CA ASP A 68 -0.52 89.94 -9.98
C ASP A 68 0.22 88.81 -10.71
N ILE A 69 0.92 89.11 -11.81
CA ILE A 69 1.73 88.13 -12.54
C ILE A 69 2.85 87.59 -11.65
N GLU A 70 3.49 88.42 -10.85
CA GLU A 70 4.55 88.02 -9.91
C GLU A 70 3.99 87.12 -8.79
N VAL A 71 2.84 87.48 -8.22
CA VAL A 71 2.14 86.64 -7.23
C VAL A 71 1.74 85.30 -7.83
N PHE A 72 1.19 85.28 -9.06
CA PHE A 72 0.89 84.04 -9.77
C PHE A 72 2.16 83.23 -10.03
N TRP A 73 3.24 83.87 -10.47
CA TRP A 73 4.52 83.22 -10.72
C TRP A 73 5.04 82.53 -9.47
N HIS A 74 5.13 83.23 -8.33
CA HIS A 74 5.53 82.63 -7.05
C HIS A 74 4.60 81.50 -6.58
N SER A 75 3.28 81.64 -6.80
CA SER A 75 2.31 80.60 -6.46
C SER A 75 2.48 79.35 -7.31
N PHE A 76 2.71 79.51 -8.61
CA PHE A 76 3.03 78.41 -9.52
C PHE A 76 4.35 77.75 -9.16
N ASP A 77 5.40 78.53 -8.93
CA ASP A 77 6.73 78.05 -8.58
C ASP A 77 6.70 77.19 -7.30
N ARG A 78 6.06 77.72 -6.23
CA ARG A 78 5.84 76.95 -4.99
C ARG A 78 5.02 75.68 -5.20
N THR A 79 4.06 75.69 -6.12
CA THR A 79 3.25 74.50 -6.45
C THR A 79 4.08 73.47 -7.23
N VAL A 80 4.92 73.92 -8.15
CA VAL A 80 5.85 73.07 -8.90
C VAL A 80 6.87 72.45 -7.94
N ASP A 81 7.47 73.22 -7.05
CA ASP A 81 8.41 72.72 -6.04
C ASP A 81 7.79 71.67 -5.13
N LYS A 82 6.57 71.91 -4.63
CA LYS A 82 5.84 70.91 -3.83
C LYS A 82 5.60 69.63 -4.62
N LYS A 83 5.16 69.75 -5.88
CA LYS A 83 4.93 68.58 -6.75
C LYS A 83 6.23 67.84 -7.04
N ASN A 84 7.32 68.55 -7.34
CA ASN A 84 8.64 67.95 -7.55
C ASN A 84 9.15 67.25 -6.29
N HIS A 85 8.96 67.85 -5.11
CA HIS A 85 9.28 67.20 -3.84
C HIS A 85 8.46 65.90 -3.65
N TYR A 86 7.16 65.93 -3.91
CA TYR A 86 6.33 64.73 -3.85
C TYR A 86 6.75 63.68 -4.88
N ILE A 87 7.06 64.06 -6.11
CA ILE A 87 7.56 63.16 -7.15
C ILE A 87 8.86 62.50 -6.70
N ASN A 88 9.83 63.27 -6.21
CA ASN A 88 11.10 62.75 -5.72
C ASN A 88 10.91 61.82 -4.52
N ASN A 89 10.03 62.18 -3.58
CA ASN A 89 9.72 61.32 -2.45
C ASN A 89 9.07 60.01 -2.89
N ILE A 90 8.12 60.06 -3.82
CA ILE A 90 7.47 58.86 -4.38
C ILE A 90 8.49 58.00 -5.12
N MET A 91 9.39 58.58 -5.92
CA MET A 91 10.46 57.84 -6.59
C MET A 91 11.37 57.14 -5.58
N ASN A 92 11.75 57.81 -4.48
CA ASN A 92 12.54 57.20 -3.41
C ASN A 92 11.81 56.05 -2.72
N LEU A 93 10.51 56.21 -2.44
CA LEU A 93 9.69 55.16 -1.85
C LEU A 93 9.53 53.95 -2.78
N ILE A 94 9.41 54.18 -4.10
CA ILE A 94 9.36 53.10 -5.10
C ILE A 94 10.69 52.34 -5.11
N ASN A 95 11.83 53.04 -5.14
CA ASN A 95 13.14 52.40 -5.12
C ASN A 95 13.35 51.59 -3.82
N LEU A 96 12.91 52.13 -2.68
CA LEU A 96 12.98 51.43 -1.40
C LEU A 96 12.09 50.17 -1.38
N ALA A 97 10.88 50.27 -1.94
CA ALA A 97 9.97 49.13 -2.05
C ALA A 97 10.53 48.04 -2.97
N ASP A 98 11.17 48.42 -4.08
CA ASP A 98 11.82 47.49 -5.00
C ASP A 98 13.01 46.77 -4.35
N ASP A 99 13.89 47.50 -3.65
CA ASP A 99 15.00 46.92 -2.88
C ASP A 99 14.50 45.98 -1.77
N GLN A 100 13.43 46.34 -1.07
CA GLN A 100 12.77 45.45 -0.10
C GLN A 100 12.21 44.19 -0.75
N PHE A 101 11.57 44.32 -1.92
CA PHE A 101 11.03 43.18 -2.66
C PHE A 101 12.16 42.24 -3.10
N GLN A 102 13.22 42.78 -3.70
CA GLN A 102 14.37 42.00 -4.17
C GLN A 102 15.04 41.25 -3.01
N ARG A 103 15.26 41.90 -1.86
CA ARG A 103 15.80 41.26 -0.65
C ARG A 103 14.91 40.15 -0.13
N THR A 104 13.59 40.36 -0.15
CA THR A 104 12.62 39.36 0.30
C THR A 104 12.65 38.13 -0.61
N VAL A 105 12.70 38.33 -1.93
CA VAL A 105 12.83 37.22 -2.89
C VAL A 105 14.16 36.49 -2.71
N ALA A 106 15.27 37.20 -2.57
CA ALA A 106 16.58 36.59 -2.34
C ALA A 106 16.59 35.75 -1.06
N SER A 107 16.02 36.27 0.04
CA SER A 107 15.89 35.53 1.30
C SER A 107 15.01 34.28 1.17
N PHE A 108 13.92 34.35 0.39
CA PHE A 108 13.10 33.17 0.12
C PHE A 108 13.83 32.13 -0.72
N CYS A 109 14.56 32.53 -1.76
CA CYS A 109 15.40 31.62 -2.54
C CYS A 109 16.44 30.92 -1.67
N ASP A 110 17.17 31.67 -0.84
CA ASP A 110 18.18 31.11 0.09
C ASP A 110 17.57 30.13 1.10
N THR A 111 16.38 30.45 1.61
CA THR A 111 15.64 29.55 2.52
C THR A 111 15.23 28.25 1.81
N ILE A 112 14.75 28.34 0.57
CA ILE A 112 14.36 27.18 -0.23
C ILE A 112 15.60 26.34 -0.58
N ASP A 113 16.70 26.96 -0.98
CA ASP A 113 17.95 26.27 -1.32
C ASP A 113 18.51 25.55 -0.10
N THR A 114 18.52 26.20 1.06
CA THR A 114 18.91 25.58 2.34
C THR A 114 18.02 24.39 2.68
N MET A 115 16.70 24.52 2.48
CA MET A 115 15.75 23.43 2.70
C MET A 115 16.00 22.25 1.74
N ILE A 116 16.26 22.53 0.46
CA ILE A 116 16.59 21.51 -0.54
C ILE A 116 17.88 20.79 -0.16
N LEU A 117 18.94 21.52 0.20
CA LEU A 117 20.21 20.92 0.63
C LEU A 117 20.03 20.02 1.85
N ASN A 118 19.30 20.47 2.87
CA ASN A 118 19.01 19.66 4.05
C ASN A 118 18.24 18.38 3.70
N PHE A 119 17.29 18.43 2.76
CA PHE A 119 16.60 17.23 2.29
C PHE A 119 17.51 16.29 1.51
N LEU A 120 18.36 16.82 0.64
CA LEU A 120 19.32 16.01 -0.11
C LEU A 120 20.29 15.28 0.82
N THR A 121 20.88 15.99 1.80
CA THR A 121 21.74 15.38 2.82
C THR A 121 20.97 14.39 3.69
N GLY A 122 19.71 14.67 4.03
CA GLY A 122 18.86 13.74 4.76
C GLY A 122 18.60 12.44 3.99
N ILE A 123 18.33 12.54 2.68
CA ILE A 123 18.12 11.38 1.80
C ILE A 123 19.42 10.56 1.67
N GLU A 124 20.56 11.22 1.49
CA GLU A 124 21.86 10.56 1.37
C GLU A 124 22.21 9.81 2.66
N ASN A 125 22.05 10.42 3.82
CA ASN A 125 22.27 9.78 5.12
C ASN A 125 21.35 8.55 5.33
N ILE A 126 20.08 8.64 4.92
CA ILE A 126 19.14 7.51 5.01
C ILE A 126 19.56 6.39 4.06
N SER A 127 20.03 6.73 2.85
CA SER A 127 20.54 5.76 1.88
C SER A 127 21.77 5.04 2.43
N GLU A 128 22.76 5.77 2.93
CA GLU A 128 23.97 5.18 3.52
C GLU A 128 23.65 4.28 4.71
N GLU A 129 22.74 4.71 5.59
CA GLU A 129 22.34 3.92 6.75
C GLU A 129 21.60 2.65 6.33
N ASN A 130 20.76 2.72 5.29
CA ASN A 130 20.10 1.55 4.74
C ASN A 130 21.11 0.58 4.10
N ASP A 131 22.10 1.08 3.37
CA ASP A 131 23.17 0.27 2.78
C ASP A 131 24.03 -0.40 3.86
N ARG A 132 24.36 0.33 4.94
CA ARG A 132 25.05 -0.25 6.10
C ARG A 132 24.22 -1.34 6.79
N ARG A 133 22.92 -1.11 7.00
CA ARG A 133 22.02 -2.09 7.63
C ARG A 133 21.84 -3.33 6.77
N THR A 134 21.63 -3.16 5.47
CA THR A 134 21.48 -4.29 4.55
C THR A 134 22.77 -5.11 4.47
N ALA A 135 23.93 -4.46 4.37
CA ALA A 135 25.23 -5.15 4.42
C ALA A 135 25.44 -5.91 5.73
N ALA A 136 25.08 -5.31 6.87
CA ALA A 136 25.17 -5.97 8.18
C ALA A 136 24.24 -7.19 8.27
N LEU A 137 22.99 -7.07 7.80
CA LEU A 137 22.02 -8.18 7.76
C LEU A 137 22.49 -9.31 6.85
N LEU A 138 23.02 -9.00 5.67
CA LEU A 138 23.58 -10.00 4.75
C LEU A 138 24.76 -10.73 5.39
N LYS A 139 25.68 -10.00 6.03
CA LYS A 139 26.82 -10.59 6.73
C LYS A 139 26.35 -11.51 7.87
N MET A 140 25.38 -11.08 8.68
CA MET A 140 24.82 -11.92 9.75
C MET A 140 24.17 -13.19 9.18
N GLY A 141 23.37 -13.06 8.12
CA GLY A 141 22.75 -14.21 7.45
C GLY A 141 23.76 -15.19 6.87
N GLU A 142 24.87 -14.69 6.30
CA GLU A 142 25.97 -15.53 5.82
C GLU A 142 26.67 -16.25 6.96
N THR A 143 26.96 -15.55 8.07
CA THR A 143 27.56 -16.18 9.26
C THR A 143 26.66 -17.25 9.88
N GLU A 144 25.34 -16.99 9.98
CA GLU A 144 24.37 -17.95 10.49
C GLU A 144 24.24 -19.17 9.57
N SER A 145 24.15 -18.94 8.25
CA SER A 145 24.15 -20.01 7.25
C SER A 145 25.40 -20.88 7.35
N ASN A 146 26.57 -20.29 7.51
CA ASN A 146 27.82 -21.02 7.67
C ASN A 146 27.84 -21.82 8.97
N GLN A 147 27.40 -21.24 10.08
CA GLN A 147 27.29 -21.92 11.37
C GLN A 147 26.34 -23.13 11.31
N ILE A 148 25.16 -22.96 10.68
CA ILE A 148 24.20 -24.06 10.52
C ILE A 148 24.81 -25.18 9.68
N LYS A 149 25.54 -24.85 8.60
CA LYS A 149 26.21 -25.86 7.78
C LYS A 149 27.31 -26.60 8.55
N THR A 150 28.11 -25.89 9.34
CA THR A 150 29.17 -26.53 10.15
C THR A 150 28.57 -27.45 11.21
N ASP A 151 27.50 -27.01 11.88
CA ASP A 151 26.83 -27.81 12.92
C ASP A 151 26.12 -29.02 12.32
N HIS A 152 25.49 -28.86 11.16
CA HIS A 152 24.89 -29.95 10.41
C HIS A 152 25.93 -31.01 10.01
N ASN A 153 27.05 -30.61 9.43
CA ASN A 153 28.12 -31.52 9.04
C ASN A 153 28.74 -32.22 10.26
N ALA A 154 28.89 -31.52 11.39
CA ALA A 154 29.37 -32.11 12.63
C ALA A 154 28.39 -33.16 13.18
N ALA A 155 27.08 -32.88 13.14
CA ALA A 155 26.06 -33.83 13.55
C ALA A 155 25.99 -35.05 12.62
N GLU A 156 26.08 -34.83 11.31
CA GLU A 156 26.08 -35.90 10.31
C GLU A 156 27.29 -36.84 10.50
N THR A 157 28.49 -36.28 10.62
CA THR A 157 29.71 -37.07 10.86
C THR A 157 29.65 -37.85 12.17
N HIS A 158 29.09 -37.26 13.23
CA HIS A 158 28.86 -37.96 14.50
C HIS A 158 27.87 -39.13 14.35
N LEU A 159 26.76 -38.94 13.63
CA LEU A 159 25.80 -40.02 13.37
C LEU A 159 26.42 -41.13 12.51
N GLN A 160 27.20 -40.79 11.49
CA GLN A 160 27.94 -41.75 10.68
C GLN A 160 28.91 -42.56 11.54
N LEU A 161 29.62 -41.91 12.48
CA LEU A 161 30.52 -42.60 13.41
C LEU A 161 29.77 -43.56 14.35
N LEU A 162 28.62 -43.15 14.89
CA LEU A 162 27.77 -44.03 15.73
C LEU A 162 27.27 -45.25 14.95
N ILE A 163 26.85 -45.05 13.69
CA ILE A 163 26.42 -46.15 12.81
C ILE A 163 27.59 -47.10 12.55
N PHE A 164 28.75 -46.57 12.18
CA PHE A 164 29.95 -47.36 11.95
C PHE A 164 30.38 -48.15 13.20
N HIS A 165 30.38 -47.51 14.36
CA HIS A 165 30.67 -48.17 15.63
C HIS A 165 29.65 -49.27 15.95
N GLY A 166 28.35 -48.99 15.75
CA GLY A 166 27.27 -49.96 15.93
C GLY A 166 27.43 -51.20 15.05
N HIS A 167 27.72 -51.01 13.76
CA HIS A 167 28.00 -52.13 12.84
C HIS A 167 29.23 -52.92 13.27
N THR A 168 30.33 -52.25 13.59
CA THR A 168 31.57 -52.91 14.01
C THR A 168 31.36 -53.71 15.30
N THR A 169 30.59 -53.19 16.25
CA THR A 169 30.25 -53.89 17.50
C THR A 169 29.37 -55.10 17.25
N ALA A 170 28.37 -54.97 16.36
CA ALA A 170 27.51 -56.09 16.00
C ALA A 170 28.28 -57.21 15.28
N ASP A 171 29.18 -56.86 14.35
CA ASP A 171 30.01 -57.82 13.63
C ASP A 171 30.98 -58.53 14.56
N THR A 172 31.65 -57.79 15.45
CA THR A 172 32.56 -58.38 16.45
C THR A 172 31.81 -59.30 17.42
N LEU A 173 30.60 -58.94 17.85
CA LEU A 173 29.74 -59.82 18.66
C LEU A 173 29.33 -61.09 17.90
N ALA A 174 28.96 -60.97 16.63
CA ALA A 174 28.60 -62.12 15.79
C ALA A 174 29.81 -63.06 15.61
N TRP A 175 30.99 -62.52 15.36
CA TRP A 175 32.24 -63.28 15.24
C TRP A 175 32.63 -63.99 16.53
N THR A 176 32.60 -63.28 17.67
CA THR A 176 32.92 -63.86 18.99
C THR A 176 31.93 -64.95 19.36
N THR A 177 30.62 -64.71 19.22
CA THR A 177 29.57 -65.71 19.48
C THR A 177 29.74 -66.96 18.60
N ARG A 178 30.10 -66.78 17.32
CA ARG A 178 30.38 -67.89 16.42
C ARG A 178 31.61 -68.69 16.88
N GLY A 179 32.67 -68.00 17.31
CA GLY A 179 33.87 -68.63 17.88
C GLY A 179 33.56 -69.43 19.15
N GLU A 180 32.82 -68.84 20.08
CA GLU A 180 32.38 -69.51 21.32
C GLU A 180 31.53 -70.75 21.03
N ASN A 181 30.61 -70.67 20.08
CA ASN A 181 29.79 -71.83 19.69
C ASN A 181 30.63 -72.96 19.08
N LEU A 182 31.62 -72.64 18.25
CA LEU A 182 32.54 -73.64 17.70
C LEU A 182 33.38 -74.31 18.78
N VAL A 183 33.83 -73.55 19.79
CA VAL A 183 34.54 -74.11 20.95
C VAL A 183 33.62 -75.04 21.75
N LYS A 184 32.39 -74.62 22.04
CA LYS A 184 31.40 -75.47 22.73
C LYS A 184 31.09 -76.76 21.97
N GLU A 185 30.92 -76.67 20.65
CA GLU A 185 30.72 -77.86 19.81
C GLU A 185 31.90 -78.85 19.89
N ASP A 186 33.14 -78.34 19.94
CA ASP A 186 34.32 -79.19 20.09
C ASP A 186 34.44 -79.79 21.50
N GLU A 187 34.18 -78.99 22.54
CA GLU A 187 34.11 -79.47 23.92
C GLU A 187 33.09 -80.59 24.07
N ASP A 188 31.88 -80.43 23.52
CA ASP A 188 30.84 -81.45 23.58
C ASP A 188 31.23 -82.70 22.77
N ARG A 189 31.83 -82.53 21.58
CA ARG A 189 32.39 -83.65 20.81
C ARG A 189 33.43 -84.43 21.61
N ASN A 190 34.32 -83.74 22.34
CA ASN A 190 35.32 -84.35 23.19
C ASN A 190 34.71 -85.04 24.42
N LYS A 191 33.68 -84.44 25.05
CA LYS A 191 32.91 -85.10 26.12
C LYS A 191 32.28 -86.39 25.64
N TYR A 192 31.56 -86.37 24.50
CA TYR A 192 30.96 -87.58 23.93
C TYR A 192 32.01 -88.64 23.56
N ALA A 193 33.18 -88.22 23.08
CA ALA A 193 34.28 -89.15 22.81
C ALA A 193 34.80 -89.80 24.10
N SER A 194 34.97 -89.04 25.18
CA SER A 194 35.35 -89.56 26.49
C SER A 194 34.29 -90.47 27.10
N GLU A 195 33.01 -90.10 27.05
CA GLU A 195 31.89 -90.94 27.52
C GLU A 195 31.85 -92.27 26.77
N ARG A 196 31.99 -92.24 25.44
CA ARG A 196 32.05 -93.45 24.62
C ARG A 196 33.21 -94.36 25.04
N GLU A 197 34.39 -93.81 25.32
CA GLU A 197 35.53 -94.59 25.78
C GLU A 197 35.30 -95.16 27.20
N ASN A 198 34.69 -94.38 28.10
CA ASN A 198 34.30 -94.84 29.43
C ASN A 198 33.28 -96.00 29.36
N LEU A 199 32.25 -95.88 28.52
CA LEU A 199 31.27 -96.96 28.30
C LEU A 199 31.93 -98.20 27.70
N ARG A 200 32.85 -98.01 26.73
CA ARG A 200 33.61 -99.11 26.14
C ARG A 200 34.43 -99.83 27.20
N SER A 201 35.20 -99.10 28.00
CA SER A 201 35.99 -99.67 29.10
C SER A 201 35.10 -100.39 30.12
N HIS A 202 33.94 -99.83 30.48
CA HIS A 202 32.97 -100.47 31.37
C HIS A 202 32.44 -101.80 30.80
N LEU A 203 32.06 -101.81 29.52
CA LEU A 203 31.58 -103.02 28.83
C LEU A 203 32.68 -104.07 28.67
N GLU A 204 33.91 -103.67 28.34
CA GLU A 204 35.06 -104.57 28.27
C GLU A 204 35.36 -105.19 29.65
N ASN A 205 35.32 -104.42 30.72
CA ASN A 205 35.48 -104.93 32.09
C ASN A 205 34.35 -105.89 32.51
N SER A 206 33.10 -105.53 32.21
CA SER A 206 31.94 -106.40 32.46
C SER A 206 32.04 -107.71 31.67
N TYR A 207 32.40 -107.62 30.39
CA TYR A 207 32.66 -108.78 29.54
C TYR A 207 33.78 -109.66 30.10
N ASN A 208 34.91 -109.07 30.51
CA ASN A 208 36.02 -109.82 31.08
C ASN A 208 35.63 -110.52 32.38
N THR A 209 34.85 -109.86 33.24
CA THR A 209 34.35 -110.44 34.49
C THR A 209 33.43 -111.63 34.19
N MET A 210 32.44 -111.45 33.32
CA MET A 210 31.55 -112.53 32.89
C MET A 210 32.29 -113.65 32.17
N TRP A 211 33.35 -113.33 31.44
CA TRP A 211 34.19 -114.31 30.75
C TRP A 211 35.01 -115.15 31.73
N ASP A 212 35.52 -114.54 32.79
CA ASP A 212 36.23 -115.26 33.85
C ASP A 212 35.28 -116.10 34.71
N ASP A 213 34.08 -115.60 35.01
CA ASP A 213 33.00 -116.38 35.62
C ASP A 213 32.60 -117.56 34.73
N TYR A 214 32.42 -117.32 33.42
CA TYR A 214 32.12 -118.37 32.44
C TYR A 214 33.23 -119.40 32.38
N LYS A 215 34.51 -119.00 32.35
CA LYS A 215 35.64 -119.93 32.42
C LYS A 215 35.64 -120.72 33.73
N ALA A 216 35.31 -120.10 34.86
CA ALA A 216 35.25 -120.77 36.15
C ALA A 216 34.14 -121.84 36.17
N VAL A 217 32.94 -121.48 35.69
CA VAL A 217 31.81 -122.41 35.52
C VAL A 217 32.14 -123.50 34.49
N LEU A 218 32.73 -123.16 33.35
CA LEU A 218 33.13 -124.10 32.31
C LEU A 218 34.21 -125.04 32.80
N LYS A 219 35.22 -124.57 33.55
CA LYS A 219 36.23 -125.41 34.18
C LYS A 219 35.58 -126.38 35.17
N ASN A 220 34.66 -125.91 35.99
CA ASN A 220 33.88 -126.74 36.93
C ASN A 220 33.00 -127.76 36.20
N TYR A 221 32.32 -127.34 35.12
CA TYR A 221 31.49 -128.19 34.28
C TYR A 221 32.31 -129.22 33.50
N VAL A 222 33.43 -128.83 32.87
CA VAL A 222 34.35 -129.74 32.15
C VAL A 222 34.92 -130.77 33.10
N LEU A 223 35.32 -130.39 34.31
CA LEU A 223 35.74 -131.35 35.34
C LEU A 223 34.61 -132.34 35.69
N LYS A 224 33.36 -131.85 35.81
CA LYS A 224 32.18 -132.69 36.11
C LYS A 224 31.63 -133.49 34.93
N THR A 225 31.90 -133.08 33.69
CA THR A 225 31.27 -133.63 32.48
C THR A 225 32.27 -134.12 31.45
N ALA A 226 33.58 -134.17 31.73
CA ALA A 226 34.59 -134.71 30.82
C ALA A 226 34.20 -136.07 30.23
N ALA A 227 33.52 -136.92 31.02
CA ALA A 227 32.94 -138.19 30.59
C ALA A 227 31.75 -138.04 29.61
N ASN A 228 30.86 -137.06 29.85
CA ASN A 228 29.67 -136.79 29.04
C ASN A 228 29.99 -135.99 27.75
N GLN A 229 31.02 -135.13 27.78
CA GLN A 229 31.47 -134.34 26.63
C GLN A 229 32.06 -135.21 25.51
N LYS A 230 32.66 -136.37 25.84
CA LYS A 230 33.08 -137.35 24.83
C LYS A 230 31.89 -137.94 24.06
N ALA A 231 30.74 -138.08 24.71
CA ALA A 231 29.49 -138.54 24.11
C ALA A 231 28.79 -137.45 23.28
N VAL A 232 28.77 -136.20 23.78
CA VAL A 232 28.13 -135.06 23.10
C VAL A 232 28.91 -134.58 21.88
N ARG A 233 30.25 -134.65 21.85
CA ARG A 233 31.05 -134.35 20.63
C ARG A 233 30.67 -135.25 19.44
N ARG A 234 30.15 -136.44 19.72
CA ARG A 234 29.65 -137.39 18.70
C ARG A 234 28.26 -136.99 18.17
N LEU A 235 27.47 -136.28 18.96
CA LEU A 235 26.14 -135.75 18.61
C LEU A 235 26.22 -134.37 17.93
N ARG A 236 27.10 -133.47 18.39
CA ARG A 236 27.28 -132.12 17.80
C ARG A 236 27.80 -132.13 16.37
N ARG A 237 28.56 -133.14 15.95
CA ARG A 237 28.95 -133.31 14.52
C ARG A 237 27.74 -133.55 13.61
N LYS A 238 26.67 -134.14 14.14
CA LYS A 238 25.41 -134.37 13.40
C LYS A 238 24.50 -133.14 13.41
N GLU A 239 24.55 -132.35 14.48
CA GLU A 239 23.74 -131.14 14.65
C GLU A 239 24.25 -129.97 13.82
N ASN A 240 25.58 -129.76 13.75
CA ASN A 240 26.18 -128.68 12.94
C ASN A 240 25.86 -128.83 11.44
N LEU A 241 25.77 -130.07 10.93
CA LEU A 241 25.41 -130.35 9.54
C LEU A 241 23.96 -129.92 9.23
N MET A 242 23.05 -130.02 10.21
CA MET A 242 21.65 -129.63 10.04
C MET A 242 21.44 -128.12 10.24
N ALA A 243 22.24 -127.47 11.10
CA ALA A 243 22.18 -126.03 11.35
C ALA A 243 22.60 -125.19 10.12
N ASP A 244 23.60 -125.63 9.36
CA ASP A 244 24.05 -124.94 8.14
C ASP A 244 22.98 -124.95 7.03
N ILE A 245 22.21 -126.05 6.93
CA ILE A 245 21.09 -126.17 5.98
C ILE A 245 19.96 -125.20 6.36
N ILE A 246 19.63 -125.11 7.66
CA ILE A 246 18.57 -124.23 8.18
C ILE A 246 18.92 -122.75 7.99
N ALA A 247 20.18 -122.36 8.28
CA ALA A 247 20.64 -120.98 8.11
C ALA A 247 20.57 -120.51 6.64
N SER A 248 20.86 -121.40 5.69
CA SER A 248 20.80 -121.08 4.25
C SER A 248 19.37 -120.84 3.75
N GLN A 249 18.36 -121.53 4.33
CA GLN A 249 16.95 -121.33 3.98
C GLN A 249 16.34 -120.10 4.66
N ALA A 250 16.70 -119.82 5.92
CA ALA A 250 16.20 -118.64 6.64
C ALA A 250 16.62 -117.31 5.98
N LYS A 251 17.84 -117.26 5.43
CA LYS A 251 18.34 -116.08 4.69
C LYS A 251 17.52 -115.81 3.42
N LYS A 252 17.16 -116.85 2.65
CA LYS A 252 16.33 -116.71 1.45
C LYS A 252 14.91 -116.20 1.77
N ILE A 253 14.36 -116.57 2.93
CA ILE A 253 13.05 -116.12 3.40
C ILE A 253 13.09 -114.65 3.84
N ALA A 254 14.15 -114.22 4.54
CA ALA A 254 14.30 -112.82 4.97
C ALA A 254 14.44 -111.84 3.79
N ASP A 255 15.19 -112.24 2.75
CA ASP A 255 15.40 -111.41 1.56
C ASP A 255 14.09 -111.23 0.76
N SER A 256 13.25 -112.27 0.69
CA SER A 256 11.95 -112.22 0.00
C SER A 256 10.89 -111.43 0.79
N ASP A 257 10.87 -111.50 2.12
CA ASP A 257 9.97 -110.68 2.96
C ASP A 257 10.33 -109.18 2.93
N GLY A 258 11.63 -108.85 2.88
CA GLY A 258 12.11 -107.48 2.73
C GLY A 258 11.66 -106.80 1.43
N LEU A 259 11.61 -107.56 0.34
CA LEU A 259 11.12 -107.07 -0.96
C LEU A 259 9.59 -106.85 -0.94
N LEU A 260 8.83 -107.77 -0.35
CA LEU A 260 7.38 -107.65 -0.17
C LEU A 260 6.98 -106.42 0.64
N ARG A 261 7.76 -106.07 1.68
CA ARG A 261 7.49 -104.90 2.53
C ARG A 261 7.70 -103.57 1.80
N LYS A 262 8.73 -103.48 0.95
CA LYS A 262 8.98 -102.28 0.11
C LYS A 262 7.85 -102.05 -0.88
N LEU A 263 7.42 -103.09 -1.58
CA LEU A 263 6.33 -103.01 -2.56
C LEU A 263 4.98 -102.65 -1.92
N ARG A 264 4.68 -103.15 -0.71
CA ARG A 264 3.48 -102.75 0.05
C ARG A 264 3.50 -101.29 0.50
N ASN A 265 4.66 -100.78 0.92
CA ASN A 265 4.79 -99.37 1.33
C ASN A 265 4.66 -98.40 0.16
N GLU A 266 5.17 -98.76 -1.03
CA GLU A 266 4.98 -97.95 -2.24
C GLU A 266 3.52 -97.93 -2.70
N LEU A 267 2.82 -99.07 -2.63
CA LEU A 267 1.38 -99.13 -2.95
C LEU A 267 0.55 -98.27 -1.99
N ALA A 268 0.81 -98.35 -0.68
CA ALA A 268 0.12 -97.54 0.34
C ALA A 268 0.37 -96.03 0.18
N ALA A 269 1.58 -95.64 -0.25
CA ALA A 269 1.91 -94.24 -0.52
C ALA A 269 1.12 -93.69 -1.72
N TYR A 270 0.88 -94.51 -2.75
CA TYR A 270 0.06 -94.13 -3.91
C TYR A 270 -1.44 -94.06 -3.59
N GLU A 271 -1.97 -94.99 -2.79
CA GLU A 271 -3.39 -95.03 -2.40
C GLU A 271 -3.79 -93.92 -1.40
N SER A 272 -2.84 -93.43 -0.58
CA SER A 272 -3.11 -92.38 0.44
C SER A 272 -3.41 -90.97 -0.11
N GLY A 273 -3.23 -90.73 -1.41
CA GLY A 273 -3.56 -89.43 -2.04
C GLY A 273 -2.75 -88.22 -1.52
N THR A 274 -1.72 -88.44 -0.71
CA THR A 274 -0.88 -87.39 -0.07
C THR A 274 -0.23 -86.45 -1.08
N LYS A 275 0.19 -86.95 -2.25
CA LYS A 275 0.71 -86.11 -3.35
C LYS A 275 -0.35 -85.16 -3.93
N GLN A 276 -1.63 -85.52 -3.93
CA GLN A 276 -2.73 -84.69 -4.45
C GLN A 276 -3.26 -83.67 -3.42
N ALA A 277 -3.09 -83.93 -2.12
CA ALA A 277 -3.48 -83.00 -1.06
C ALA A 277 -2.70 -81.67 -1.11
N VAL A 278 -1.40 -81.72 -1.39
CA VAL A 278 -0.53 -80.54 -1.47
C VAL A 278 -0.95 -79.59 -2.61
N PHE A 279 -1.38 -80.13 -3.76
CA PHE A 279 -1.84 -79.30 -4.88
C PHE A 279 -3.18 -78.62 -4.59
N ARG A 280 -4.10 -79.27 -3.85
CA ARG A 280 -5.37 -78.67 -3.44
C ARG A 280 -5.15 -77.51 -2.47
N ASP A 281 -4.32 -77.73 -1.46
CA ASP A 281 -3.96 -76.73 -0.45
C ASP A 281 -3.23 -75.51 -1.07
N ARG A 282 -2.30 -75.71 -2.00
CA ARG A 282 -1.68 -74.60 -2.74
C ARG A 282 -2.69 -73.80 -3.56
N ARG A 283 -3.61 -74.46 -4.26
CA ARG A 283 -4.66 -73.79 -5.05
C ARG A 283 -5.58 -72.96 -4.16
N ASP A 284 -5.97 -73.48 -3.00
CA ASP A 284 -6.90 -72.81 -2.11
C ASP A 284 -6.25 -71.59 -1.42
N ARG A 285 -4.96 -71.65 -1.08
CA ARG A 285 -4.19 -70.47 -0.65
C ARG A 285 -4.16 -69.37 -1.71
N HIS A 286 -3.88 -69.72 -2.97
CA HIS A 286 -3.88 -68.74 -4.06
C HIS A 286 -5.28 -68.13 -4.29
N ARG A 287 -6.34 -68.94 -4.20
CA ARG A 287 -7.72 -68.45 -4.32
C ARG A 287 -8.08 -67.48 -3.20
N SER A 288 -7.70 -67.79 -1.96
CA SER A 288 -7.91 -66.91 -0.80
C SER A 288 -7.14 -65.59 -0.93
N ALA A 289 -5.88 -65.64 -1.37
CA ALA A 289 -5.07 -64.43 -1.62
C ALA A 289 -5.68 -63.53 -2.70
N CYS A 290 -6.12 -64.10 -3.83
CA CYS A 290 -6.80 -63.36 -4.90
C CYS A 290 -8.11 -62.74 -4.43
N PHE A 291 -8.90 -63.45 -3.62
CA PHE A 291 -10.15 -62.93 -3.08
C PHE A 291 -9.88 -61.73 -2.14
N ARG A 292 -8.92 -61.85 -1.23
CA ARG A 292 -8.51 -60.76 -0.34
C ARG A 292 -8.03 -59.54 -1.11
N LEU A 293 -7.22 -59.72 -2.15
CA LEU A 293 -6.74 -58.63 -2.99
C LEU A 293 -7.89 -57.89 -3.68
N LYS A 294 -8.86 -58.63 -4.23
CA LYS A 294 -10.06 -58.03 -4.82
C LYS A 294 -10.87 -57.22 -3.81
N GLN A 295 -11.03 -57.73 -2.59
CA GLN A 295 -11.77 -57.04 -1.55
C GLN A 295 -11.08 -55.72 -1.13
N ILE A 296 -9.76 -55.74 -0.96
CA ILE A 296 -8.96 -54.53 -0.70
C ILE A 296 -9.13 -53.51 -1.82
N LEU A 297 -9.11 -53.94 -3.09
CA LEU A 297 -9.30 -53.04 -4.23
C LEU A 297 -10.68 -52.38 -4.20
N PHE A 298 -11.75 -53.16 -3.98
CA PHE A 298 -13.11 -52.60 -3.91
C PHE A 298 -13.29 -51.61 -2.75
N ASP A 299 -12.73 -51.92 -1.59
CA ASP A 299 -12.85 -51.05 -0.41
C ASP A 299 -11.97 -49.79 -0.56
N GLY A 300 -10.81 -49.91 -1.22
CA GLY A 300 -9.97 -48.79 -1.64
C GLY A 300 -10.73 -47.85 -2.58
N CYS A 301 -11.30 -48.37 -3.67
CA CYS A 301 -12.08 -47.56 -4.61
C CYS A 301 -13.27 -46.84 -3.94
N LYS A 302 -13.98 -47.49 -3.01
CA LYS A 302 -15.07 -46.85 -2.24
C LYS A 302 -14.56 -45.71 -1.37
N THR A 303 -13.40 -45.89 -0.74
CA THR A 303 -12.76 -44.88 0.10
C THR A 303 -12.32 -43.69 -0.74
N ASP A 304 -11.64 -43.94 -1.86
CA ASP A 304 -11.19 -42.91 -2.79
C ASP A 304 -12.36 -42.09 -3.34
N THR A 305 -13.46 -42.75 -3.70
CA THR A 305 -14.68 -42.07 -4.17
C THR A 305 -15.25 -41.13 -3.10
N LYS A 306 -15.28 -41.57 -1.84
CA LYS A 306 -15.74 -40.73 -0.71
C LYS A 306 -14.80 -39.56 -0.45
N GLN A 307 -13.49 -39.79 -0.47
CA GLN A 307 -12.49 -38.74 -0.25
C GLN A 307 -12.54 -37.70 -1.38
N MET A 308 -12.68 -38.16 -2.63
CA MET A 308 -12.86 -37.27 -3.78
C MET A 308 -14.12 -36.41 -3.65
N ALA A 309 -15.26 -37.00 -3.27
CA ALA A 309 -16.50 -36.26 -3.05
C ALA A 309 -16.35 -35.19 -1.95
N ASN A 310 -15.66 -35.52 -0.85
CA ASN A 310 -15.38 -34.57 0.22
C ASN A 310 -14.46 -33.43 -0.23
N LEU A 311 -13.42 -33.75 -1.01
CA LEU A 311 -12.49 -32.77 -1.55
C LEU A 311 -13.18 -31.79 -2.49
N VAL A 312 -14.00 -32.31 -3.41
CA VAL A 312 -14.78 -31.48 -4.35
C VAL A 312 -15.71 -30.55 -3.58
N LYS A 313 -16.46 -31.07 -2.60
CA LYS A 313 -17.36 -30.26 -1.77
C LYS A 313 -16.62 -29.17 -0.99
N ALA A 314 -15.47 -29.50 -0.40
CA ALA A 314 -14.65 -28.53 0.34
C ALA A 314 -14.08 -27.45 -0.60
N SER A 315 -13.65 -27.84 -1.80
CA SER A 315 -13.16 -26.92 -2.84
C SER A 315 -14.27 -25.98 -3.29
N ASP A 316 -15.45 -26.50 -3.64
CA ASP A 316 -16.59 -25.70 -4.11
C ASP A 316 -17.03 -24.69 -3.04
N ASN A 317 -17.14 -25.11 -1.77
CA ASN A 317 -17.45 -24.22 -0.65
C ASN A 317 -16.40 -23.11 -0.49
N THR A 318 -15.12 -23.45 -0.67
CA THR A 318 -14.02 -22.47 -0.56
C THR A 318 -14.08 -21.47 -1.71
N ILE A 319 -14.33 -21.94 -2.93
CA ILE A 319 -14.48 -21.10 -4.12
C ILE A 319 -15.69 -20.16 -3.97
N GLU A 320 -16.83 -20.67 -3.47
CA GLU A 320 -18.02 -19.86 -3.22
C GLU A 320 -17.74 -18.76 -2.19
N TRP A 321 -17.12 -19.12 -1.06
CA TRP A 321 -16.74 -18.15 -0.04
C TRP A 321 -15.78 -17.09 -0.56
N LEU A 322 -14.74 -17.48 -1.32
CA LEU A 322 -13.79 -16.55 -1.93
C LEU A 322 -14.47 -15.62 -2.94
N ARG A 323 -15.41 -16.14 -3.74
CA ARG A 323 -16.18 -15.36 -4.71
C ARG A 323 -17.05 -14.32 -4.01
N ASP A 324 -17.67 -14.67 -2.89
CA ASP A 324 -18.48 -13.74 -2.12
C ASP A 324 -17.64 -12.70 -1.37
N ALA A 325 -16.47 -13.09 -0.85
CA ALA A 325 -15.50 -12.15 -0.29
C ALA A 325 -15.02 -11.15 -1.36
N HIS A 326 -14.72 -11.63 -2.57
CA HIS A 326 -14.35 -10.79 -3.71
C HIS A 326 -15.46 -9.80 -4.08
N LYS A 327 -16.72 -10.26 -4.19
CA LYS A 327 -17.88 -9.37 -4.45
C LYS A 327 -18.02 -8.28 -3.38
N LYS A 328 -17.83 -8.63 -2.09
CA LYS A 328 -17.87 -7.67 -0.98
C LYS A 328 -16.72 -6.66 -1.10
N GLY A 329 -15.50 -7.12 -1.40
CA GLY A 329 -14.34 -6.28 -1.66
C GLY A 329 -14.54 -5.31 -2.82
N GLU A 330 -15.03 -5.79 -3.96
CA GLU A 330 -15.39 -4.94 -5.11
C GLU A 330 -16.45 -3.89 -4.74
N LYS A 331 -17.50 -4.28 -3.99
CA LYS A 331 -18.53 -3.34 -3.56
C LYS A 331 -17.94 -2.24 -2.68
N ILE A 332 -17.04 -2.58 -1.75
CA ILE A 332 -16.33 -1.61 -0.91
C ILE A 332 -15.48 -0.67 -1.77
N LEU A 333 -14.71 -1.19 -2.73
CA LEU A 333 -13.89 -0.38 -3.62
C LEU A 333 -14.72 0.55 -4.51
N ARG A 334 -15.84 0.07 -5.07
CA ARG A 334 -16.76 0.89 -5.87
C ARG A 334 -17.37 2.01 -5.03
N LEU A 335 -17.82 1.70 -3.80
CA LEU A 335 -18.33 2.71 -2.87
C LEU A 335 -17.23 3.71 -2.48
N ALA A 336 -16.02 3.25 -2.18
CA ALA A 336 -14.89 4.13 -1.87
C ALA A 336 -14.54 5.06 -3.04
N ALA A 337 -14.54 4.56 -4.28
CA ALA A 337 -14.31 5.36 -5.48
C ALA A 337 -15.43 6.39 -5.71
N LEU A 338 -16.69 6.02 -5.45
CA LEU A 338 -17.83 6.93 -5.54
C LEU A 338 -17.76 8.03 -4.46
N CYS A 339 -17.49 7.67 -3.21
CA CYS A 339 -17.29 8.61 -2.11
C CYS A 339 -16.11 9.55 -2.37
N ARG A 340 -15.00 9.05 -2.94
CA ARG A 340 -13.82 9.85 -3.29
C ARG A 340 -14.13 10.98 -4.28
N LYS A 341 -15.19 10.90 -5.08
CA LYS A 341 -15.59 12.01 -5.97
C LYS A 341 -15.99 13.27 -5.21
N PHE A 342 -16.62 13.10 -4.04
CA PHE A 342 -17.11 14.18 -3.19
C PHE A 342 -16.05 14.71 -2.21
N GLU A 343 -14.85 14.14 -2.20
CA GLU A 343 -13.73 14.63 -1.39
C GLU A 343 -13.07 15.85 -2.04
N THR A 344 -12.69 16.81 -1.21
CA THR A 344 -11.93 17.98 -1.66
C THR A 344 -10.53 17.58 -2.14
N GLN A 345 -9.89 18.40 -2.98
CA GLN A 345 -8.51 18.11 -3.42
C GLN A 345 -7.54 17.99 -2.23
N ARG A 346 -7.74 18.80 -1.19
CA ARG A 346 -6.97 18.74 0.05
C ARG A 346 -7.09 17.38 0.75
N GLU A 347 -8.28 16.80 0.78
CA GLU A 347 -8.52 15.47 1.37
C GLU A 347 -8.07 14.31 0.45
N LYS A 348 -8.02 14.52 -0.86
CA LYS A 348 -7.48 13.53 -1.81
C LYS A 348 -5.97 13.39 -1.72
N VAL A 349 -5.27 14.52 -1.54
CA VAL A 349 -3.80 14.60 -1.41
C VAL A 349 -3.36 14.27 0.02
N LEU A 350 -4.14 14.69 1.03
CA LEU A 350 -3.84 14.43 2.44
C LEU A 350 -5.06 13.85 3.20
N PRO A 351 -5.42 12.56 2.95
CA PRO A 351 -6.64 11.94 3.49
C PRO A 351 -6.73 11.87 5.01
N PHE A 352 -5.58 11.91 5.68
CA PHE A 352 -5.46 11.74 7.13
C PHE A 352 -4.97 13.02 7.85
N GLY A 353 -4.79 14.13 7.12
CA GLY A 353 -4.31 15.40 7.68
C GLY A 353 -2.82 15.40 8.09
N LEU A 354 -2.37 16.54 8.64
CA LEU A 354 -1.05 16.72 9.26
C LEU A 354 -1.01 16.25 10.72
N SER A 355 -2.18 15.94 11.29
CA SER A 355 -2.25 15.27 12.57
C SER A 355 -1.78 13.85 12.32
N ILE A 356 -0.51 13.59 12.56
CA ILE A 356 0.00 12.26 12.87
C ILE A 356 -0.40 12.05 14.33
N PRO A 357 -1.56 11.45 14.67
CA PRO A 357 -1.59 10.74 15.93
C PRO A 357 -0.47 9.72 15.80
N HIS A 358 0.43 9.74 16.78
CA HIS A 358 1.47 8.76 17.00
C HIS A 358 1.09 7.46 16.30
N SER A 359 1.83 7.15 15.23
CA SER A 359 1.79 5.81 14.65
C SER A 359 1.70 4.85 15.83
N PRO A 360 0.78 3.86 15.84
CA PRO A 360 1.11 2.64 16.54
C PRO A 360 2.27 2.06 15.73
N VAL A 361 3.46 2.65 15.90
CA VAL A 361 4.70 1.92 15.92
C VAL A 361 4.32 0.76 16.80
N GLN A 362 4.39 -0.40 16.16
CA GLN A 362 4.37 -1.70 16.75
C GLN A 362 5.20 -1.65 18.02
N SER A 363 4.59 -1.19 19.10
CA SER A 363 5.09 -1.45 20.41
C SER A 363 4.75 -2.92 20.52
N LYS A 364 5.77 -3.75 20.36
CA LYS A 364 5.81 -5.11 20.89
C LYS A 364 5.66 -5.07 22.43
N THR A 365 4.81 -4.20 22.98
CA THR A 365 4.33 -4.24 24.34
C THR A 365 3.24 -5.29 24.37
N ASN A 366 3.69 -6.52 24.54
CA ASN A 366 3.05 -7.53 25.38
C ASN A 366 1.53 -7.33 25.56
N LEU A 367 0.74 -7.74 24.56
CA LEU A 367 -0.70 -8.04 24.71
C LEU A 367 -0.94 -9.28 25.62
N ARG A 368 -0.07 -9.50 26.60
CA ARG A 368 -0.19 -10.55 27.62
C ARG A 368 -0.41 -9.99 29.03
N ARG A 369 -0.44 -8.67 29.24
CA ARG A 369 -0.76 -8.08 30.55
C ARG A 369 -1.59 -6.80 30.42
N LEU A 370 -2.87 -6.95 30.11
CA LEU A 370 -3.88 -6.11 30.73
C LEU A 370 -5.14 -6.95 30.89
N GLN A 371 -5.22 -7.63 32.04
CA GLN A 371 -6.46 -8.20 32.52
C GLN A 371 -7.37 -7.02 32.90
N SER A 372 -8.22 -6.60 31.97
CA SER A 372 -9.43 -5.83 32.26
C SER A 372 -10.60 -6.65 31.73
N ASP A 373 -11.60 -6.90 32.57
CA ASP A 373 -12.64 -7.93 32.38
C ASP A 373 -13.62 -7.74 31.21
N ASP A 374 -13.50 -6.68 30.41
CA ASP A 374 -14.39 -6.48 29.25
C ASP A 374 -13.86 -7.12 27.96
N SER A 375 -14.12 -8.42 27.84
CA SER A 375 -13.88 -9.25 26.64
C SER A 375 -14.46 -8.64 25.35
N LEU A 376 -15.61 -7.95 25.45
CA LEU A 376 -16.27 -7.31 24.31
C LEU A 376 -15.51 -6.07 23.82
N VAL A 377 -14.99 -5.26 24.73
CA VAL A 377 -14.26 -4.03 24.40
C VAL A 377 -12.93 -4.38 23.74
N MET A 378 -12.21 -5.37 24.28
CA MET A 378 -10.97 -5.86 23.66
C MET A 378 -11.20 -6.46 22.27
N LYS A 379 -12.30 -7.21 22.08
CA LYS A 379 -12.67 -7.77 20.77
C LYS A 379 -13.07 -6.67 19.78
N ALA A 380 -13.80 -5.65 20.23
CA ALA A 380 -14.17 -4.49 19.42
C ALA A 380 -12.94 -3.65 19.03
N ILE A 381 -12.02 -3.40 19.97
CA ILE A 381 -10.77 -2.68 19.70
C ILE A 381 -9.89 -3.45 18.72
N SER A 382 -9.75 -4.77 18.87
CA SER A 382 -8.95 -5.60 17.96
C SER A 382 -9.52 -5.68 16.53
N THR A 383 -10.85 -5.63 16.38
CA THR A 383 -11.53 -5.67 15.08
C THR A 383 -11.59 -4.31 14.39
N THR A 384 -11.50 -3.21 15.15
CA THR A 384 -11.59 -1.83 14.63
C THR A 384 -10.25 -1.11 14.56
N CYS A 385 -9.17 -1.67 15.10
CA CYS A 385 -7.85 -1.02 15.14
C CYS A 385 -7.29 -0.66 13.75
N GLY A 386 -7.66 -1.40 12.70
CA GLY A 386 -7.30 -1.11 11.31
C GLY A 386 -8.12 0.03 10.66
N LEU A 387 -9.25 0.42 11.26
CA LEU A 387 -10.20 1.40 10.73
C LEU A 387 -10.06 2.79 11.38
N THR A 388 -9.17 2.98 12.35
CA THR A 388 -8.98 4.24 13.09
C THR A 388 -8.80 5.44 12.15
N ARG A 389 -8.04 5.27 11.07
CA ARG A 389 -7.80 6.32 10.06
C ARG A 389 -9.04 6.64 9.22
N LEU A 390 -9.88 5.64 8.94
CA LEU A 390 -11.16 5.83 8.26
C LEU A 390 -12.12 6.64 9.15
N TRP A 391 -12.19 6.29 10.45
CA TRP A 391 -13.02 7.01 11.42
C TRP A 391 -12.58 8.47 11.62
N GLN A 392 -11.29 8.74 11.63
CA GLN A 392 -10.76 10.11 11.64
C GLN A 392 -11.19 10.91 10.42
N LYS A 393 -11.13 10.28 9.23
CA LYS A 393 -11.59 10.89 7.98
C LYS A 393 -13.08 11.20 8.01
N ILE A 394 -13.91 10.26 8.47
CA ILE A 394 -15.36 10.44 8.64
C ILE A 394 -15.65 11.58 9.63
N SER A 395 -14.98 11.58 10.79
CA SER A 395 -15.18 12.61 11.82
C SER A 395 -14.84 14.01 11.30
N LYS A 396 -13.77 14.15 10.51
CA LYS A 396 -13.40 15.42 9.89
C LYS A 396 -14.46 15.89 8.88
N ALA A 397 -14.97 14.98 8.05
CA ALA A 397 -16.05 15.29 7.11
C ALA A 397 -17.36 15.68 7.82
N GLU A 398 -17.66 15.07 8.97
CA GLU A 398 -18.82 15.48 9.77
C GLU A 398 -18.65 16.87 10.38
N LEU A 399 -17.45 17.21 10.86
CA LEU A 399 -17.15 18.54 11.40
C LEU A 399 -17.30 19.62 10.33
N THR A 400 -16.76 19.40 9.12
CA THR A 400 -16.91 20.34 8.00
C THR A 400 -18.38 20.46 7.58
N ARG A 401 -19.12 19.36 7.51
CA ARG A 401 -20.57 19.38 7.24
C ARG A 401 -21.33 20.21 8.28
N LYS A 402 -21.03 20.04 9.57
CA LYS A 402 -21.67 20.82 10.66
C LYS A 402 -21.32 22.30 10.58
N ALA A 403 -20.07 22.65 10.25
CA ALA A 403 -19.65 24.04 10.08
C ALA A 403 -20.41 24.72 8.92
N LEU A 404 -20.47 24.05 7.75
CA LEU A 404 -21.22 24.55 6.59
C LEU A 404 -22.71 24.69 6.87
N ALA A 405 -23.32 23.76 7.62
CA ALA A 405 -24.73 23.87 8.00
C ALA A 405 -25.00 25.09 8.90
N ARG A 406 -24.08 25.41 9.82
CA ARG A 406 -24.17 26.60 10.66
C ARG A 406 -24.02 27.89 9.84
N GLU A 407 -23.05 27.93 8.94
CA GLU A 407 -22.82 29.09 8.06
C GLU A 407 -24.03 29.34 7.14
N LYS A 408 -24.59 28.27 6.56
CA LYS A 408 -25.84 28.35 5.80
C LYS A 408 -26.98 28.95 6.63
N MET A 409 -27.17 28.51 7.87
CA MET A 409 -28.22 29.03 8.74
C MET A 409 -28.03 30.53 9.03
N LEU A 410 -26.79 30.99 9.23
CA LEU A 410 -26.48 32.41 9.42
C LEU A 410 -26.78 33.22 8.17
N LEU A 411 -26.35 32.74 6.99
CA LEU A 411 -26.63 33.40 5.71
C LEU A 411 -28.13 33.46 5.40
N GLU A 412 -28.90 32.42 5.74
CA GLU A 412 -30.36 32.42 5.61
C GLU A 412 -31.01 33.48 6.52
N GLN A 413 -30.50 33.65 7.75
CA GLN A 413 -30.95 34.70 8.67
C GLN A 413 -30.59 36.10 8.17
N GLU A 414 -29.36 36.32 7.70
CA GLU A 414 -28.92 37.59 7.12
C GLU A 414 -29.72 37.92 5.86
N ASN A 415 -29.97 36.94 4.99
CA ASN A 415 -30.78 37.14 3.79
C ASN A 415 -32.24 37.47 4.14
N ALA A 416 -32.82 36.82 5.15
CA ALA A 416 -34.14 37.18 5.65
C ALA A 416 -34.20 38.62 6.19
N LEU A 417 -33.16 39.06 6.91
CA LEU A 417 -33.05 40.44 7.39
C LEU A 417 -32.89 41.45 6.23
N LEU A 418 -32.10 41.12 5.21
CA LEU A 418 -31.94 41.95 4.02
C LEU A 418 -33.26 42.06 3.24
N LEU A 419 -33.99 40.96 3.08
CA LEU A 419 -35.32 40.97 2.46
C LEU A 419 -36.30 41.88 3.24
N LEU A 420 -36.31 41.80 4.58
CA LEU A 420 -37.10 42.69 5.43
C LEU A 420 -36.67 44.17 5.29
N GLN A 421 -35.37 44.45 5.18
CA GLN A 421 -34.86 45.81 4.97
C GLN A 421 -35.25 46.37 3.59
N ILE A 422 -35.24 45.53 2.55
CA ILE A 422 -35.70 45.89 1.22
C ILE A 422 -37.21 46.18 1.24
N GLU A 423 -38.02 45.32 1.87
CA GLU A 423 -39.45 45.55 2.04
C GLU A 423 -39.74 46.84 2.83
N GLN A 424 -38.94 47.18 3.85
CA GLN A 424 -39.05 48.44 4.60
C GLN A 424 -38.64 49.67 3.78
N GLN A 425 -37.66 49.56 2.89
CA GLN A 425 -37.28 50.65 1.97
C GLN A 425 -38.35 50.85 0.88
N ASP A 426 -38.97 49.77 0.40
CA ASP A 426 -40.10 49.84 -0.52
C ASP A 426 -41.38 50.39 0.18
N SER A 427 -41.54 50.15 1.48
CA SER A 427 -42.64 50.67 2.30
C SER A 427 -42.46 52.14 2.70
N ASN A 428 -41.22 52.57 2.98
CA ASN A 428 -40.89 53.96 3.31
C ASN A 428 -40.66 54.77 2.03
N GLN A 429 -41.75 55.10 1.34
CA GLN A 429 -41.76 56.22 0.39
C GLN A 429 -41.45 57.53 1.12
N PHE A 430 -40.18 57.94 1.12
CA PHE A 430 -39.79 59.33 1.37
C PHE A 430 -39.50 60.00 0.04
N GLN A 431 -40.41 60.87 -0.40
CA GLN A 431 -40.18 61.76 -1.54
C GLN A 431 -39.22 62.89 -1.14
N PRO A 432 -38.23 63.26 -1.97
CA PRO A 432 -37.76 64.62 -2.02
C PRO A 432 -38.39 65.31 -3.24
N GLU A 433 -39.19 66.32 -2.93
CA GLU A 433 -39.77 67.27 -3.86
C GLU A 433 -38.72 67.90 -4.77
N THR A 434 -39.12 68.03 -6.03
CA THR A 434 -38.46 68.79 -7.07
C THR A 434 -38.43 70.28 -6.71
N LYS A 435 -37.24 70.87 -6.54
CA LYS A 435 -37.05 72.32 -6.70
C LYS A 435 -36.03 72.61 -7.80
N LYS A 436 -36.50 73.40 -8.77
CA LYS A 436 -35.79 73.98 -9.91
C LYS A 436 -34.41 74.50 -9.51
N CYS A 437 -33.40 74.21 -10.33
CA CYS A 437 -32.23 75.06 -10.46
C CYS A 437 -31.87 75.26 -11.94
N ILE A 438 -31.43 76.47 -12.22
CA ILE A 438 -31.16 77.08 -13.52
C ILE A 438 -29.69 76.82 -13.91
N CYS A 439 -29.42 76.87 -15.21
CA CYS A 439 -28.14 77.08 -15.92
C CYS A 439 -27.02 76.01 -15.86
N ASP A 440 -26.85 75.36 -17.02
CA ASP A 440 -25.70 75.43 -17.94
C ASP A 440 -24.31 74.85 -17.56
N LYS A 441 -23.90 73.92 -18.44
CA LYS A 441 -22.54 73.56 -18.90
C LYS A 441 -21.58 72.87 -17.93
N VAL A 442 -21.22 71.63 -18.23
CA VAL A 442 -19.98 71.23 -18.95
C VAL A 442 -19.85 69.70 -18.89
N THR A 443 -19.74 69.13 -20.08
CA THR A 443 -19.09 67.88 -20.50
C THR A 443 -18.27 67.10 -19.45
N LYS A 444 -18.56 65.80 -19.28
CA LYS A 444 -17.64 64.69 -19.59
C LYS A 444 -18.32 63.33 -19.38
N ARG A 445 -18.29 62.51 -20.44
CA ARG A 445 -18.59 61.08 -20.43
C ARG A 445 -17.67 60.37 -19.43
N ASN A 446 -18.24 59.54 -18.57
CA ASN A 446 -17.58 58.34 -18.06
C ASN A 446 -18.64 57.25 -17.92
N THR A 447 -18.54 56.24 -18.77
CA THR A 447 -19.34 55.02 -18.76
C THR A 447 -18.93 54.17 -17.57
N MET A 448 -19.71 54.21 -16.49
CA MET A 448 -19.69 53.18 -15.45
C MET A 448 -20.60 52.04 -15.91
N SER A 449 -19.98 50.90 -16.22
CA SER A 449 -20.69 49.66 -16.55
C SER A 449 -21.52 49.20 -15.37
N LYS A 450 -22.80 48.94 -15.61
CA LYS A 450 -23.64 48.18 -14.67
C LYS A 450 -23.02 46.80 -14.44
N PRO A 451 -22.93 46.29 -13.21
CA PRO A 451 -22.61 44.89 -12.99
C PRO A 451 -23.78 44.05 -13.50
N VAL A 452 -23.53 43.22 -14.50
CA VAL A 452 -24.46 42.20 -14.99
C VAL A 452 -24.34 41.00 -14.03
N PRO A 453 -25.45 40.43 -13.53
CA PRO A 453 -25.40 39.21 -12.74
C PRO A 453 -24.87 38.07 -13.62
N ILE A 454 -23.72 37.52 -13.23
CA ILE A 454 -23.15 36.33 -13.87
C ILE A 454 -23.78 35.11 -13.20
N ASP A 455 -24.64 34.42 -13.94
CA ASP A 455 -25.19 33.13 -13.57
C ASP A 455 -24.05 32.10 -13.49
N GLY A 456 -23.80 31.56 -12.29
CA GLY A 456 -22.70 30.65 -11.97
C GLY A 456 -22.68 29.34 -12.79
N ASN A 457 -23.78 29.05 -13.50
CA ASN A 457 -23.86 27.91 -14.42
C ASN A 457 -23.08 28.09 -15.73
N MET A 458 -22.71 29.32 -16.11
CA MET A 458 -21.98 29.58 -17.36
C MET A 458 -20.46 29.36 -17.25
N GLU A 459 -19.84 29.51 -16.07
CA GLU A 459 -18.40 29.24 -15.90
C GLU A 459 -18.06 27.74 -15.82
N MET A 460 -18.99 26.91 -15.34
CA MET A 460 -18.78 25.47 -15.26
C MET A 460 -18.68 24.79 -16.65
N ARG A 461 -19.11 25.47 -17.72
CA ARG A 461 -18.98 24.96 -19.11
C ARG A 461 -17.56 25.04 -19.67
N LYS A 462 -16.65 25.85 -19.10
CA LYS A 462 -15.24 25.90 -19.56
C LYS A 462 -14.43 24.67 -19.14
N TYR A 463 -14.90 23.92 -18.15
CA TYR A 463 -14.23 22.72 -17.63
C TYR A 463 -14.84 21.39 -18.12
N CYS A 464 -15.83 21.42 -19.01
CA CYS A 464 -16.51 20.23 -19.53
C CYS A 464 -15.98 19.70 -20.88
N LYS A 465 -14.75 20.04 -21.29
CA LYS A 465 -14.08 19.36 -22.42
C LYS A 465 -12.81 18.64 -21.96
N ALA A 466 -13.02 17.44 -21.41
CA ALA A 466 -12.10 16.32 -21.52
C ALA A 466 -12.85 15.05 -21.09
N ARG A 467 -13.51 14.41 -22.04
CA ARG A 467 -13.81 12.98 -22.00
C ARG A 467 -13.68 12.42 -23.40
#